data_AF-A0A017SF01-F1
#
_entry.id   AF-A0A017SF01-F1
#
_cell.length_a   1.000
_cell.length_b   1.000
_cell.length_c   1.000
_cell.angle_alpha   90.00
_cell.angle_beta   90.00
_cell.angle_gamma   90.00
#
_symmetry.space_group_name_H-M   'P 1'
#
loop_
_entity.id
_entity.type
_entity.pdbx_description
1 polymer ?
#
loop_
_entity_poly.entity_id
_entity_poly.type
_entity_poly.pdbx_seq_one_letter_code
_entity_poly.pdbx_strand_id
1 'polypeptide(L)'
;MRATFPTFFRRELRCRPFVLALTDPHQSNVLVDRDWHFTSIVDLEWRCSKSIEMIQLPYWLTDESVDLMRAAEYDEIRREFMESCTAEEERFFPLLAKKGCTEWFVSCYGTGMEKAGVLVFSCAYVSNGLFSLLYNHIQTPLTVKATVHEAFYEVMP
;
A
#
# COMPACT_ATOMS: atom_id res chain seq x y z
N MET A 1 -15.16 0.24 -3.17
CA MET A 1 -14.58 1.03 -2.05
C MET A 1 -14.56 2.57 -2.23
N ARG A 2 -15.25 3.16 -3.23
CA ARG A 2 -15.19 4.64 -3.43
C ARG A 2 -15.78 5.45 -2.26
N ALA A 3 -16.76 4.90 -1.54
CA ALA A 3 -17.39 5.56 -0.39
C ALA A 3 -16.48 5.66 0.84
N THR A 4 -15.56 4.71 1.02
CA THR A 4 -14.65 4.65 2.17
C THR A 4 -13.33 5.36 1.90
N PHE A 5 -13.06 5.72 0.64
CA PHE A 5 -11.84 6.40 0.22
C PHE A 5 -11.50 7.65 1.06
N PRO A 6 -12.43 8.58 1.37
CA PRO A 6 -12.10 9.79 2.14
C PRO A 6 -11.73 9.51 3.62
N THR A 7 -12.05 8.32 4.14
CA THR A 7 -11.68 7.91 5.50
C THR A 7 -10.19 7.57 5.59
N PHE A 8 -9.64 7.03 4.49
CA PHE A 8 -8.31 6.43 4.46
C PHE A 8 -7.28 7.29 3.72
N PHE A 9 -7.71 8.08 2.74
CA PHE A 9 -6.85 8.87 1.87
C PHE A 9 -7.15 10.36 1.95
N ARG A 10 -6.11 11.19 1.79
CA ARG A 10 -6.25 12.64 1.79
C ARG A 10 -6.99 13.11 0.55
N ARG A 11 -7.87 14.08 0.72
CA ARG A 11 -8.65 14.62 -0.41
C ARG A 11 -7.77 15.42 -1.36
N GLU A 12 -6.76 16.09 -0.81
CA GLU A 12 -5.80 16.90 -1.55
C GLU A 12 -4.96 16.05 -2.52
N LEU A 13 -4.63 14.80 -2.14
CA LEU A 13 -3.72 13.94 -2.89
C LEU A 13 -4.41 13.06 -3.95
N ARG A 14 -5.74 13.15 -4.09
CA ARG A 14 -6.52 12.36 -5.07
C ARG A 14 -6.13 12.61 -6.51
N CYS A 15 -5.81 13.86 -6.83
CA CYS A 15 -5.59 14.30 -8.20
C CYS A 15 -4.11 14.62 -8.47
N ARG A 16 -3.27 14.76 -7.44
CA ARG A 16 -1.85 15.08 -7.54
C ARG A 16 -1.11 14.78 -6.22
N PRO A 17 0.18 14.41 -6.27
CA PRO A 17 0.92 14.01 -7.45
C PRO A 17 0.53 12.59 -7.89
N PHE A 18 0.54 12.37 -9.21
CA PHE A 18 0.44 11.04 -9.78
C PHE A 18 1.85 10.51 -10.08
N VAL A 19 2.05 9.24 -9.79
CA VAL A 19 3.32 8.54 -9.92
C VAL A 19 3.12 7.26 -10.71
N LEU A 20 4.09 6.93 -11.55
CA LEU A 20 4.09 5.68 -12.27
C LEU A 20 4.46 4.56 -11.28
N ALA A 21 3.51 3.68 -11.00
CA ALA A 21 3.67 2.56 -10.09
C ALA A 21 3.42 1.23 -10.82
N LEU A 22 4.16 0.20 -10.42
CA LEU A 22 3.87 -1.18 -10.81
C LEU A 22 2.67 -1.66 -9.99
N THR A 23 1.67 -2.25 -10.64
CA THR A 23 0.45 -2.69 -9.97
C THR A 23 0.51 -4.13 -9.50
N ASP A 24 1.45 -4.91 -10.04
CA ASP A 24 1.70 -6.29 -9.63
C ASP A 24 3.22 -6.52 -9.42
N PRO A 25 3.84 -5.85 -8.44
CA PRO A 25 5.20 -6.21 -8.07
C PRO A 25 5.15 -7.61 -7.45
N HIS A 26 5.76 -8.59 -8.10
CA HIS A 26 5.91 -9.97 -7.61
C HIS A 26 7.40 -10.35 -7.55
N GLN A 27 7.78 -11.25 -6.64
CA GLN A 27 9.16 -11.69 -6.48
C GLN A 27 9.80 -12.25 -7.77
N SER A 28 9.02 -12.93 -8.61
CA SER A 28 9.49 -13.44 -9.91
C SER A 28 9.86 -12.36 -10.92
N ASN A 29 9.38 -11.13 -10.70
CA ASN A 29 9.60 -10.00 -11.60
C ASN A 29 10.85 -9.21 -11.20
N VAL A 30 11.53 -9.60 -10.11
CA VAL A 30 12.74 -8.96 -9.62
C VAL A 30 13.95 -9.84 -9.93
N LEU A 31 14.96 -9.25 -10.56
CA LEU A 31 16.26 -9.88 -10.75
C LEU A 31 17.27 -9.34 -9.72
N VAL A 32 18.02 -10.25 -9.12
CA VAL A 32 19.06 -9.94 -8.15
C VAL A 32 20.43 -10.43 -8.62
N ASP A 33 21.49 -9.78 -8.13
CA ASP A 33 22.85 -10.27 -8.32
C ASP A 33 23.21 -11.38 -7.31
N ARG A 34 24.49 -11.79 -7.29
CA ARG A 34 24.97 -12.85 -6.38
C ARG A 34 24.95 -12.44 -4.90
N ASP A 35 24.92 -11.14 -4.63
CA ASP A 35 24.94 -10.55 -3.30
C ASP A 35 23.53 -10.09 -2.88
N TRP A 36 22.48 -10.52 -3.62
CA TRP A 36 21.07 -10.17 -3.41
C TRP A 36 20.71 -8.70 -3.63
N HIS A 37 21.54 -7.92 -4.33
CA HIS A 37 21.15 -6.57 -4.71
C HIS A 37 20.15 -6.59 -5.86
N PHE A 38 19.11 -5.75 -5.76
CA PHE A 38 18.16 -5.51 -6.84
C PHE A 38 18.88 -4.95 -8.07
N THR A 39 18.87 -5.70 -9.18
CA THR A 39 19.53 -5.29 -10.44
C THR A 39 18.56 -4.76 -11.46
N SER A 40 17.39 -5.39 -11.59
CA SER A 40 16.37 -4.99 -12.56
C SER A 40 15.01 -5.55 -12.19
N ILE A 41 13.98 -4.90 -12.72
CA ILE A 41 12.60 -5.37 -12.66
C ILE A 41 12.18 -5.70 -14.09
N VAL A 42 11.73 -6.93 -14.29
CA VAL A 42 11.18 -7.42 -15.56
C VAL A 42 9.66 -7.41 -15.50
N ASP A 43 9.01 -7.81 -16.60
CA ASP A 43 7.55 -7.90 -16.68
C ASP A 43 6.82 -6.62 -16.24
N LEU A 44 6.99 -5.61 -17.09
CA LEU A 44 6.58 -4.25 -16.78
C LEU A 44 5.29 -3.85 -17.50
N GLU A 45 4.45 -4.83 -17.86
CA GLU A 45 3.18 -4.64 -18.56
C GLU A 45 2.10 -4.05 -17.65
N TRP A 46 2.18 -4.34 -16.34
CA TRP A 46 1.26 -3.88 -15.31
C TRP A 46 1.77 -2.61 -14.62
N ARG A 47 1.87 -1.50 -15.38
CA ARG A 47 2.13 -0.17 -14.79
C ARG A 47 0.92 0.74 -14.90
N CYS A 48 0.72 1.54 -13.86
CA CYS A 48 -0.37 2.50 -13.82
C CYS A 48 0.10 3.83 -13.22
N SER A 49 -0.47 4.92 -13.71
CA SER A 49 -0.37 6.22 -13.05
C SER A 49 -1.33 6.21 -11.84
N LYS A 50 -0.77 6.11 -10.63
CA LYS A 50 -1.52 6.06 -9.38
C LYS A 50 -1.29 7.33 -8.56
N SER A 51 -2.26 7.68 -7.71
CA SER A 51 -2.00 8.71 -6.68
C SER A 51 -0.85 8.23 -5.78
N ILE A 52 -0.04 9.15 -5.28
CA ILE A 52 1.09 8.84 -4.40
C ILE A 52 0.67 8.07 -3.15
N GLU A 53 -0.53 8.35 -2.62
CA GLU A 53 -1.09 7.60 -1.48
C GLU A 53 -1.62 6.22 -1.87
N MET A 54 -1.53 5.80 -3.13
CA MET A 54 -1.99 4.48 -3.60
C MET A 54 -0.81 3.59 -4.03
N ILE A 55 0.44 4.02 -3.83
CA ILE A 55 1.61 3.16 -4.02
C ILE A 55 1.65 2.14 -2.90
N GLN A 56 1.58 0.86 -3.27
CA GLN A 56 1.63 -0.27 -2.35
C GLN A 56 3.06 -0.75 -2.18
N LEU A 57 3.38 -1.15 -0.95
CA LEU A 57 4.57 -1.94 -0.72
C LEU A 57 4.34 -3.35 -1.26
N PRO A 58 5.42 -4.04 -1.69
CA PRO A 58 5.31 -5.43 -2.09
C PRO A 58 4.73 -6.26 -0.93
N TYR A 59 3.63 -6.97 -1.17
CA TYR A 59 2.98 -7.77 -0.13
C TYR A 59 3.83 -8.99 0.27
N TRP A 60 4.72 -9.44 -0.62
CA TRP A 60 5.61 -10.58 -0.44
C TRP A 60 6.87 -10.27 0.35
N LEU A 61 6.98 -9.09 0.98
CA LEU A 61 8.15 -8.75 1.82
C LEU A 61 8.39 -9.76 2.96
N THR A 62 7.34 -10.42 3.46
CA THR A 62 7.43 -11.46 4.51
C THR A 62 7.43 -12.90 3.98
N ASP A 63 7.30 -13.11 2.65
CA ASP A 63 7.02 -14.42 2.03
C ASP A 63 5.79 -15.18 2.60
N GLU A 64 4.97 -14.51 3.42
CA GLU A 64 3.73 -15.04 3.96
C GLU A 64 2.54 -14.62 3.09
N SER A 65 1.52 -15.48 2.99
CA SER A 65 0.25 -15.08 2.39
C SER A 65 -0.42 -14.00 3.25
N VAL A 66 -1.19 -13.12 2.61
CA VAL A 66 -1.88 -12.01 3.31
C VAL A 66 -2.77 -12.51 4.45
N ASP A 67 -3.33 -13.71 4.30
CA ASP A 67 -4.22 -14.36 5.26
C ASP A 67 -3.47 -14.86 6.52
N LEU A 68 -2.18 -15.16 6.38
CA LEU A 68 -1.30 -15.66 7.44
C LEU A 68 -0.37 -14.58 8.01
N MET A 69 -0.27 -13.45 7.31
CA MET A 69 0.62 -12.35 7.61
C MET A 69 0.39 -11.80 9.03
N ARG A 70 1.42 -11.88 9.86
CA ARG A 70 1.38 -11.25 11.19
C ARG A 70 1.73 -9.78 11.09
N ALA A 71 0.81 -8.93 11.55
CA ALA A 71 0.98 -7.47 11.48
C ALA A 71 2.28 -6.98 12.13
N ALA A 72 2.71 -7.59 13.24
CA ALA A 72 3.94 -7.19 13.94
C ALA A 72 5.21 -7.53 13.15
N GLU A 73 5.28 -8.72 12.55
CA GLU A 73 6.41 -9.18 11.74
C GLU A 73 6.51 -8.37 10.44
N TYR A 74 5.37 -8.12 9.80
CA TYR A 74 5.32 -7.24 8.64
C TYR A 74 5.73 -5.81 8.98
N ASP A 75 5.32 -5.26 10.13
CA ASP A 75 5.64 -3.88 10.51
C ASP A 75 7.14 -3.64 10.67
N GLU A 76 7.88 -4.66 11.15
CA GLU A 76 9.33 -4.60 11.30
C GLU A 76 10.04 -4.49 9.93
N ILE A 77 9.77 -5.43 9.02
CA ILE A 77 10.36 -5.45 7.67
C ILE A 77 9.92 -4.21 6.88
N ARG A 78 8.66 -3.82 7.03
CA ARG A 78 8.11 -2.59 6.45
C ARG A 78 8.89 -1.37 6.91
N ARG A 79 9.19 -1.24 8.21
CA ARG A 79 9.91 -0.09 8.75
C ARG A 79 11.32 -0.01 8.16
N GLU A 80 12.04 -1.12 8.09
CA GLU A 80 13.35 -1.20 7.44
C GLU A 80 13.29 -0.77 5.96
N PHE A 81 12.27 -1.25 5.24
CA PHE A 81 12.03 -0.84 3.86
C PHE A 81 11.77 0.67 3.75
N MET A 82 10.93 1.23 4.62
CA MET A 82 10.61 2.66 4.63
C MET A 82 11.84 3.53 4.99
N GLU A 83 12.70 3.07 5.89
CA GLU A 83 13.97 3.73 6.21
C GLU A 83 14.89 3.76 4.99
N SER A 84 14.99 2.64 4.27
CA SER A 84 15.75 2.55 3.01
C SER A 84 15.17 3.49 1.93
N CYS A 85 13.84 3.53 1.79
CA CYS A 85 13.19 4.48 0.89
C CYS A 85 13.46 5.93 1.29
N THR A 86 13.49 6.25 2.58
CA THR A 86 13.77 7.62 3.05
C THR A 86 15.16 8.06 2.64
N ALA A 87 16.17 7.21 2.84
CA ALA A 87 17.54 7.49 2.45
C ALA A 87 17.70 7.71 0.94
N GLU A 88 17.03 6.89 0.12
CA GLU A 88 17.05 7.06 -1.34
C GLU A 88 16.24 8.30 -1.77
N GLU A 89 15.08 8.57 -1.16
CA GLU A 89 14.32 9.79 -1.42
C GLU A 89 15.16 11.03 -1.13
N GLU A 90 15.87 11.10 -0.01
CA GLU A 90 16.77 12.22 0.33
C GLU A 90 17.86 12.42 -0.71
N ARG A 91 18.44 11.32 -1.20
CA ARG A 91 19.46 11.35 -2.25
C ARG A 91 18.94 11.87 -3.59
N PHE A 92 17.71 11.51 -3.97
CA PHE A 92 17.10 11.91 -5.23
C PHE A 92 16.27 13.20 -5.13
N PHE A 93 15.96 13.68 -3.92
CA PHE A 93 15.09 14.82 -3.68
C PHE A 93 15.54 16.10 -4.42
N PRO A 94 16.83 16.45 -4.51
CA PRO A 94 17.26 17.63 -5.28
C PRO A 94 16.88 17.56 -6.76
N LEU A 95 16.74 16.37 -7.33
CA LEU A 95 16.29 16.15 -8.72
C LEU A 95 14.77 16.19 -8.84
N LEU A 96 14.06 15.66 -7.84
CA LEU A 96 12.59 15.66 -7.78
C LEU A 96 12.03 17.07 -7.54
N ALA A 97 12.65 17.84 -6.64
CA ALA A 97 12.27 19.23 -6.34
C ALA A 97 12.39 20.13 -7.58
N LYS A 98 13.43 19.93 -8.41
CA LYS A 98 13.58 20.63 -9.70
C LYS A 98 12.46 20.32 -10.70
N LYS A 99 11.81 19.17 -10.58
CA LYS A 99 10.65 18.77 -11.38
C LYS A 99 9.30 19.16 -10.75
N GLY A 100 9.32 19.94 -9.66
CA GLY A 100 8.12 20.41 -8.98
C GLY A 100 7.46 19.38 -8.08
N CYS A 101 8.13 18.28 -7.74
CA CYS A 101 7.66 17.37 -6.69
C CYS A 101 7.96 17.99 -5.33
N THR A 102 6.91 18.31 -4.57
CA THR A 102 7.00 18.86 -3.21
C THR A 102 6.64 17.84 -2.13
N GLU A 103 6.06 16.71 -2.52
CA GLU A 103 5.60 15.66 -1.62
C GLU A 103 6.59 14.49 -1.61
N TRP A 104 6.82 13.95 -0.41
CA TRP A 104 7.65 12.77 -0.18
C TRP A 104 6.77 11.52 -0.19
N PHE A 105 7.15 10.47 -0.92
CA PHE A 105 6.40 9.22 -0.91
C PHE A 105 6.39 8.62 0.49
N VAL A 106 7.50 8.66 1.24
CA VAL A 106 7.52 8.14 2.61
C VAL A 106 6.52 8.85 3.51
N SER A 107 6.42 10.18 3.41
CA SER A 107 5.47 10.99 4.19
C SER A 107 4.00 10.70 3.81
N CYS A 108 3.72 10.63 2.51
CA CYS A 108 2.38 10.33 2.00
C CYS A 108 1.95 8.92 2.37
N TYR A 109 2.85 7.95 2.23
CA TYR A 109 2.62 6.56 2.56
C TYR A 109 2.38 6.39 4.06
N GLY A 110 3.23 6.98 4.92
CA GLY A 110 3.05 6.94 6.38
C GLY A 110 1.70 7.49 6.85
N THR A 111 1.27 8.64 6.30
CA THR A 111 -0.05 9.22 6.62
C THR A 111 -1.20 8.31 6.19
N GLY A 112 -1.09 7.69 5.00
CA GLY A 112 -2.08 6.72 4.51
C GLY A 112 -2.13 5.46 5.39
N MET A 113 -0.98 4.99 5.86
CA MET A 113 -0.86 3.84 6.76
C MET A 113 -1.51 4.08 8.13
N GLU A 114 -1.26 5.22 8.76
CA GLU A 114 -1.85 5.54 10.07
C GLU A 114 -3.38 5.54 10.02
N LYS A 115 -3.95 5.94 8.88
CA LYS A 115 -5.40 6.04 8.70
C LYS A 115 -6.04 4.74 8.21
N ALA A 116 -5.41 4.06 7.26
CA ALA A 116 -5.94 2.87 6.61
C ALA A 116 -5.51 1.56 7.28
N GLY A 117 -4.40 1.58 8.01
CA GLY A 117 -3.74 0.38 8.49
C GLY A 117 -3.02 -0.38 7.38
N VAL A 118 -2.03 -1.17 7.79
CA VAL A 118 -1.19 -2.04 6.95
C VAL A 118 -1.97 -2.94 6.01
N LEU A 119 -3.10 -3.42 6.48
CA LEU A 119 -3.86 -4.48 5.83
C LEU A 119 -4.76 -3.93 4.72
N VAL A 120 -5.50 -2.84 4.95
CA VAL A 120 -6.38 -2.23 3.92
C VAL A 120 -5.58 -1.80 2.69
N PHE A 121 -4.34 -1.35 2.90
CA PHE A 121 -3.46 -0.94 1.83
C PHE A 121 -2.99 -2.14 0.99
N SER A 122 -2.86 -3.33 1.55
CA SER A 122 -2.47 -4.56 0.84
C SER A 122 -3.65 -5.24 0.12
N CYS A 123 -4.88 -5.05 0.61
CA CYS A 123 -6.08 -5.78 0.17
C CYS A 123 -6.62 -5.50 -1.23
N ALA A 124 -6.30 -4.37 -1.86
CA ALA A 124 -7.05 -3.95 -3.04
C ALA A 124 -6.83 -4.81 -4.30
N TYR A 125 -5.82 -5.69 -4.29
CA TYR A 125 -5.40 -6.47 -5.46
C TYR A 125 -5.15 -7.96 -5.19
N VAL A 126 -5.21 -8.42 -3.94
CA VAL A 126 -5.00 -9.83 -3.59
C VAL A 126 -6.35 -10.46 -3.26
N SER A 127 -6.76 -11.48 -4.02
CA SER A 127 -8.01 -12.20 -3.79
C SER A 127 -7.99 -13.03 -2.50
N ASN A 128 -6.79 -13.45 -2.09
CA ASN A 128 -6.57 -14.25 -0.90
C ASN A 128 -6.64 -13.34 0.33
N GLY A 129 -7.42 -13.75 1.33
CA GLY A 129 -7.57 -13.00 2.58
C GLY A 129 -8.60 -11.88 2.57
N LEU A 130 -9.20 -11.56 1.41
CA LEU A 130 -10.16 -10.45 1.26
C LEU A 130 -11.28 -10.47 2.31
N PHE A 131 -11.84 -11.64 2.60
CA PHE A 131 -12.91 -11.79 3.59
C PHE A 131 -12.41 -11.56 5.02
N SER A 132 -11.33 -12.24 5.43
CA SER A 132 -10.72 -12.05 6.75
C SER A 132 -10.39 -10.57 6.99
N LEU A 133 -9.93 -9.88 5.95
CA LEU A 133 -9.53 -8.47 6.03
C LEU A 133 -10.73 -7.53 6.06
N LEU A 134 -11.76 -7.81 5.25
CA LEU A 134 -13.01 -7.06 5.25
C LEU A 134 -13.66 -7.11 6.63
N TYR A 135 -13.84 -8.32 7.19
CA TYR A 135 -14.50 -8.50 8.48
C TYR A 135 -13.69 -7.95 9.65
N ASN A 136 -12.38 -8.20 9.69
CA ASN A 136 -11.58 -7.85 10.87
C ASN A 136 -11.07 -6.41 10.86
N HIS A 137 -10.77 -5.84 9.69
CA HIS A 137 -10.01 -4.58 9.58
C HIS A 137 -10.75 -3.44 8.88
N ILE A 138 -11.65 -3.72 7.93
CA ILE A 138 -12.41 -2.67 7.22
C ILE A 138 -13.78 -2.45 7.87
N GLN A 139 -14.49 -3.52 8.22
CA GLN A 139 -15.81 -3.43 8.82
C GLN A 139 -15.72 -2.80 10.21
N THR A 140 -14.81 -3.25 11.07
CA THR A 140 -14.69 -2.79 12.47
C THR A 140 -14.62 -1.26 12.59
N PRO A 141 -13.73 -0.53 11.87
CA PRO A 141 -13.69 0.93 11.95
C PRO A 141 -14.93 1.63 11.37
N LEU A 142 -15.63 1.00 10.41
CA LEU A 142 -16.80 1.57 9.74
C LEU A 142 -18.10 1.31 10.52
N THR A 143 -18.21 0.18 11.22
CA THR A 143 -19.38 -0.19 12.03
C THR A 143 -19.35 0.39 13.43
N VAL A 144 -18.20 0.78 13.98
CA VAL A 144 -18.13 1.49 15.28
C VAL A 144 -18.93 2.82 15.27
N LYS A 145 -19.14 3.43 14.10
CA LYS A 145 -20.00 4.62 13.93
C LYS A 145 -21.42 4.32 13.48
N ALA A 146 -21.72 3.08 13.11
CA ALA A 146 -23.03 2.68 12.61
C ALA A 146 -23.77 1.90 13.72
N THR A 147 -24.95 2.37 14.11
CA THR A 147 -25.91 1.54 14.85
C THR A 147 -26.06 0.22 14.10
N VAL A 148 -25.82 -0.89 14.80
CA VAL A 148 -25.81 -2.27 14.27
C VAL A 148 -26.96 -2.44 13.28
N HIS A 149 -26.63 -2.49 11.99
CA HIS A 149 -27.61 -2.69 10.93
C HIS A 149 -27.52 -4.15 10.51
N GLU A 150 -28.44 -4.99 11.01
CA GLU A 150 -28.49 -6.42 10.72
C GLU A 150 -28.51 -6.74 9.21
N ALA A 151 -28.99 -5.78 8.40
CA ALA A 151 -29.01 -5.84 6.94
C ALA A 151 -27.62 -5.94 6.26
N PHE A 152 -26.51 -5.67 6.94
CA PHE A 152 -25.18 -5.84 6.33
C PHE A 152 -24.90 -7.31 5.96
N TYR A 153 -25.45 -8.25 6.74
CA TYR A 153 -25.31 -9.69 6.49
C TYR A 153 -26.35 -10.24 5.51
N GLU A 154 -27.39 -9.49 5.18
CA GLU A 154 -28.45 -9.92 4.24
C GLU A 154 -28.07 -9.71 2.76
N VAL A 155 -27.03 -8.90 2.49
CA VAL A 155 -26.66 -8.49 1.11
C VAL A 155 -25.58 -9.39 0.49
N MET A 156 -24.96 -10.30 1.24
CA MET A 156 -24.05 -11.31 0.68
C MET A 156 -24.70 -12.71 0.72
N PRO A 157 -25.00 -13.32 -0.44
CA PRO A 157 -25.46 -14.70 -0.53
C PRO A 157 -24.33 -15.71 -0.25
#